data_AF-A0A7X6FR32-F1
#
_entry.id   AF-A0A7X6FR32-F1
#
_cell.length_a   1.000
_cell.length_b   1.000
_cell.length_c   1.000
_cell.angle_alpha   90.00
_cell.angle_beta   90.00
_cell.angle_gamma   90.00
#
_symmetry.space_group_name_H-M   'P 1'
#
loop_
_entity.id
_entity.type
_entity.pdbx_description
1 polymer ?
#
loop_
_entity_poly.entity_id
_entity_poly.type
_entity_poly.pdbx_seq_one_letter_code
_entity_poly.pdbx_strand_id
1 'polypeptide(L)'
;MDQHPGLRDAAGKLRRLRELINNLGTYLVQNAASIVNYCRRYWSGLAISSAPAESAAKSLVNARMNKKRQMRWSPIGAHRVLQVRAAFADGRLKQAKLSIAA
;
A
#
# COMPACT_ATOMS: atom_id res chain seq x y z
N MET A 1 -31.85 -13.56 -42.91
CA MET A 1 -30.63 -14.06 -42.23
C MET A 1 -30.17 -12.98 -41.27
N ASP A 2 -30.80 -12.89 -40.10
CA ASP A 2 -30.42 -11.92 -39.07
C ASP A 2 -29.30 -12.51 -38.22
N GLN A 3 -28.08 -12.02 -38.42
CA GLN A 3 -26.98 -12.29 -37.50
C GLN A 3 -27.20 -11.48 -36.23
N HIS A 4 -27.69 -12.11 -35.17
CA HIS A 4 -27.94 -11.47 -33.88
C HIS A 4 -26.62 -10.89 -33.28
N PRO A 5 -26.47 -9.56 -33.21
CA PRO A 5 -25.21 -8.91 -32.82
C PRO A 5 -24.76 -9.21 -31.38
N GLY A 6 -25.69 -9.56 -30.48
CA GLY A 6 -25.39 -9.88 -29.08
C GLY A 6 -24.59 -11.17 -28.85
N LEU A 7 -24.74 -12.18 -29.72
CA LEU A 7 -23.98 -13.44 -29.61
C LEU A 7 -22.50 -13.26 -29.96
N ARG A 8 -22.20 -12.35 -30.89
CA ARG A 8 -20.83 -12.02 -31.32
C ARG A 8 -20.07 -11.24 -30.24
N ASP A 9 -20.76 -10.35 -29.52
CA ASP A 9 -20.22 -9.62 -28.38
C ASP A 9 -19.93 -10.53 -27.18
N ALA A 10 -20.84 -11.46 -26.86
CA ALA A 10 -20.63 -12.46 -25.81
C ALA A 10 -19.43 -13.38 -26.10
N ALA A 11 -19.30 -13.86 -27.34
CA ALA A 11 -18.15 -14.66 -27.77
C ALA A 11 -16.82 -13.88 -27.71
N GLY A 12 -16.85 -12.57 -28.02
CA GLY A 12 -15.69 -11.68 -27.85
C GLY A 12 -15.27 -11.54 -26.38
N LYS A 13 -16.24 -11.32 -25.48
CA LYS A 13 -16.01 -11.22 -24.03
C LYS A 13 -15.44 -12.49 -23.43
N LEU A 14 -15.95 -13.67 -23.82
CA LEU A 14 -15.45 -14.97 -23.36
C LEU A 14 -14.01 -15.23 -23.79
N ARG A 15 -13.67 -14.86 -25.03
CA ARG A 15 -12.28 -14.95 -25.54
C ARG A 15 -11.34 -14.06 -24.72
N ARG A 16 -11.73 -12.82 -24.47
CA ARG A 16 -10.95 -11.88 -23.66
C ARG A 16 -10.77 -12.36 -22.22
N LEU A 17 -11.82 -12.93 -21.62
CA LEU A 17 -11.74 -13.52 -20.28
C LEU A 17 -10.72 -14.67 -20.26
N ARG A 18 -10.75 -15.56 -21.25
CA ARG A 18 -9.79 -16.66 -21.39
C ARG A 18 -8.35 -16.15 -21.50
N GLU A 19 -8.11 -15.13 -22.30
CA GLU A 19 -6.79 -14.49 -22.41
C GLU A 19 -6.34 -13.89 -21.07
N LEU A 20 -7.22 -13.21 -20.35
CA LEU A 20 -6.90 -12.66 -19.03
C LEU A 20 -6.56 -13.75 -18.01
N ILE A 21 -7.30 -14.86 -18.00
CA ILE A 21 -7.01 -16.01 -17.13
C ILE A 21 -5.64 -16.62 -17.48
N ASN A 22 -5.34 -16.80 -18.76
CA ASN A 22 -4.04 -17.31 -19.20
C ASN A 22 -2.89 -16.37 -18.79
N ASN A 23 -3.06 -15.07 -18.97
CA ASN A 23 -2.08 -14.06 -18.57
C ASN A 23 -1.86 -14.06 -17.05
N LEU A 24 -2.93 -14.18 -16.28
CA LEU A 24 -2.85 -14.32 -14.82
C LEU A 24 -2.09 -15.59 -14.42
N GLY A 25 -2.39 -16.73 -15.06
CA GLY A 25 -1.67 -17.99 -14.82
C GLY A 25 -0.17 -17.86 -15.08
N THR A 26 0.20 -17.28 -16.23
CA THR A 26 1.60 -17.00 -16.57
C THR A 26 2.28 -16.11 -15.54
N TYR A 27 1.62 -15.03 -15.13
CA TYR A 27 2.13 -14.12 -14.10
C TYR A 27 2.38 -14.84 -12.77
N LEU A 28 1.41 -15.64 -12.30
CA LEU A 28 1.53 -16.38 -11.04
C LEU A 28 2.68 -17.38 -11.06
N VAL A 29 2.86 -18.11 -12.16
CA VAL A 29 3.96 -19.06 -12.32
C VAL A 29 5.31 -18.35 -12.34
N GLN A 30 5.43 -17.27 -13.13
CA GLN A 30 6.68 -16.50 -13.22
C GLN A 30 7.07 -15.83 -11.90
N ASN A 31 6.08 -15.44 -11.09
CA ASN A 31 6.29 -14.71 -9.84
C ASN A 31 6.13 -15.59 -8.61
N ALA A 32 6.04 -16.92 -8.74
CA ALA A 32 5.75 -17.84 -7.64
C ALA A 32 6.69 -17.65 -6.43
N ALA A 33 7.99 -17.42 -6.69
CA ALA A 33 8.99 -17.16 -5.65
C ALA A 33 8.81 -15.80 -4.94
N SER A 34 8.19 -14.82 -5.61
CA SER A 34 7.96 -13.46 -5.11
C SER A 34 6.59 -13.30 -4.44
N ILE A 35 5.67 -14.27 -4.60
CA ILE A 35 4.34 -14.23 -4.00
C ILE A 35 4.46 -14.48 -2.49
N VAL A 36 4.14 -13.45 -1.71
CA VAL A 36 4.14 -13.53 -0.25
C VAL A 36 2.90 -14.29 0.23
N ASN A 37 3.10 -15.30 1.08
CA ASN A 37 2.00 -15.96 1.78
C ASN A 37 1.46 -15.07 2.92
N TYR A 38 0.50 -14.21 2.58
CA TYR A 38 -0.12 -13.27 3.51
C TYR A 38 -0.88 -13.96 4.65
N CYS A 39 -1.50 -15.12 4.39
CA CYS A 39 -2.16 -15.91 5.44
C CYS A 39 -1.14 -16.34 6.49
N ARG A 40 -0.01 -16.93 6.09
CA ARG A 40 1.06 -17.32 7.01
C ARG A 40 1.59 -16.14 7.80
N ARG A 41 1.77 -14.98 7.14
CA ARG A 41 2.18 -13.74 7.84
C ARG A 41 1.17 -13.30 8.90
N TYR A 42 -0.12 -13.31 8.56
CA TYR A 42 -1.20 -13.00 9.49
C TYR A 42 -1.18 -13.91 10.72
N TRP A 43 -1.13 -15.23 10.50
CA TRP A 43 -1.06 -16.22 11.58
C TRP A 43 0.22 -16.13 12.42
N SER A 44 1.31 -15.62 11.84
CA SER A 44 2.58 -15.40 12.53
C SER A 44 2.67 -14.02 13.21
N GLY A 45 1.60 -13.21 13.18
CA GLY A 45 1.60 -11.83 13.71
C GLY A 45 2.53 -10.88 12.96
N LEU A 46 2.96 -11.22 11.74
CA LEU A 46 3.83 -10.40 10.91
C LEU A 46 3.03 -9.38 10.11
N ALA A 47 3.65 -8.23 9.82
CA ALA A 47 3.04 -7.20 8.98
C ALA A 47 2.67 -7.75 7.60
N ILE A 48 1.37 -7.65 7.27
CA ILE A 48 0.78 -8.13 6.02
C ILE A 48 1.04 -7.13 4.89
N SER A 49 1.03 -5.82 5.19
CA SER A 49 1.20 -4.76 4.20
C SER A 49 1.80 -3.50 4.83
N SER A 50 2.52 -2.70 4.02
CA SER A 50 2.95 -1.34 4.36
C SER A 50 1.83 -0.31 4.24
N ALA A 51 0.66 -0.66 3.69
CA ALA A 51 -0.42 0.27 3.41
C ALA A 51 -0.86 1.12 4.63
N PRO A 52 -0.97 0.57 5.87
CA PRO A 52 -1.28 1.39 7.04
C PRO A 52 -0.17 2.40 7.36
N ALA A 53 1.10 1.99 7.26
CA ALA A 53 2.24 2.86 7.50
C ALA A 53 2.35 3.97 6.44
N GLU A 54 2.16 3.62 5.16
CA GLU A 54 2.13 4.56 4.05
C GLU A 54 0.98 5.56 4.18
N SER A 55 -0.22 5.11 4.55
CA SER A 55 -1.39 5.97 4.76
C SER A 55 -1.16 6.96 5.90
N ALA A 56 -0.58 6.51 7.02
CA ALA A 56 -0.23 7.37 8.14
C ALA A 56 0.83 8.42 7.75
N ALA A 57 1.89 7.99 7.05
CA ALA A 57 2.93 8.90 6.56
C ALA A 57 2.36 9.93 5.58
N LYS A 58 1.55 9.49 4.61
CA LYS A 58 0.90 10.36 3.62
C LYS A 58 -0.04 11.36 4.27
N SER A 59 -0.81 10.94 5.27
CA SER A 59 -1.71 11.82 6.03
C SER A 59 -0.93 12.88 6.79
N LEU A 60 0.17 12.51 7.48
CA LEU A 60 1.03 13.45 8.20
C LEU A 60 1.68 14.46 7.25
N VAL A 61 2.30 13.97 6.17
CA VAL A 61 2.95 14.80 5.17
C VAL A 61 1.92 15.75 4.57
N ASN A 62 0.75 15.27 4.16
CA ASN A 62 -0.31 16.14 3.64
C ASN A 62 -0.78 17.18 4.66
N ALA A 63 -0.95 16.81 5.93
CA ALA A 63 -1.41 17.74 6.97
C ALA A 63 -0.44 18.91 7.18
N ARG A 64 0.87 18.70 6.99
CA ARG A 64 1.92 19.70 7.25
C ARG A 64 2.46 20.37 5.98
N MET A 65 2.54 19.63 4.88
CA MET A 65 3.23 20.02 3.65
C MET A 65 2.30 20.42 2.51
N ASN A 66 0.99 20.12 2.60
CA ASN A 66 0.03 20.55 1.59
C ASN A 66 -0.30 22.06 1.71
N LYS A 67 -0.85 22.65 0.65
CA LYS A 67 -0.95 24.11 0.39
C LYS A 67 -1.39 24.99 1.58
N LYS A 68 -0.91 26.24 1.57
CA LYS A 68 -1.22 27.37 2.48
C LYS A 68 -0.79 27.22 3.96
N ARG A 69 0.02 26.23 4.33
CA ARG A 69 0.58 26.14 5.69
C ARG A 69 1.97 26.80 5.81
N GLN A 70 2.15 27.65 6.82
CA GLN A 70 3.40 28.36 7.12
C GLN A 70 4.52 27.46 7.68
N MET A 71 4.23 26.20 8.02
CA MET A 71 5.22 25.25 8.56
C MET A 71 5.46 24.07 7.63
N ARG A 72 6.06 24.34 6.46
CA ARG A 72 6.62 23.28 5.60
C ARG A 72 7.95 22.84 6.17
N TRP A 73 8.05 21.56 6.48
CA TRP A 73 9.33 20.93 6.78
C TRP A 73 10.14 20.76 5.48
N SER A 74 11.46 20.79 5.58
CA SER A 74 12.29 20.30 4.47
C SER A 74 12.06 18.80 4.27
N PRO A 75 12.34 18.22 3.07
CA PRO A 75 12.23 16.78 2.85
C PRO A 75 13.00 15.95 3.89
N ILE A 76 14.20 16.42 4.25
CA ILE A 76 15.05 15.81 5.29
C ILE A 76 14.39 15.92 6.67
N GLY A 77 13.81 17.07 7.01
CA GLY A 77 13.08 17.27 8.26
C GLY A 77 11.87 16.35 8.37
N ALA A 78 11.08 16.24 7.30
CA ALA A 78 9.93 15.34 7.24
C ALA A 78 10.35 13.87 7.42
N HIS A 79 11.46 13.46 6.79
CA HIS A 79 11.99 12.11 6.93
C HIS A 79 12.40 11.80 8.38
N ARG A 80 13.13 12.70 9.04
CA ARG A 80 13.53 12.54 10.46
C ARG A 80 12.31 12.44 11.39
N VAL A 81 11.31 13.28 11.19
CA VAL A 81 10.07 13.24 12.01
C VAL A 81 9.33 11.92 11.79
N LEU A 82 9.25 11.42 10.55
CA LEU A 82 8.65 10.12 10.25
C LEU A 82 9.42 8.97 10.93
N GLN A 83 10.75 9.00 10.93
CA GLN A 83 11.57 8.00 11.64
C GLN A 83 11.28 7.98 13.14
N VAL A 84 11.22 9.15 13.78
CA VAL A 84 10.89 9.26 15.21
C VAL A 84 9.48 8.74 15.49
N ARG A 85 8.48 9.13 14.67
CA ARG A 85 7.10 8.64 14.84
C ARG A 85 6.98 7.13 14.64
N ALA A 86 7.68 6.57 13.66
CA ALA A 86 7.72 5.13 13.43
C ALA A 86 8.36 4.41 14.63
N ALA A 87 9.50 4.91 15.13
CA ALA A 87 10.15 4.35 16.31
C ALA A 87 9.29 4.43 17.58
N PHE A 88 8.46 5.46 17.71
CA PHE A 88 7.46 5.56 18.79
C PHE A 88 6.33 4.55 18.63
N ALA A 89 5.77 4.40 17.43
CA ALA A 89 4.72 3.41 17.16
C ALA A 89 5.23 1.97 17.30
N ASP A 90 6.47 1.70 16.91
CA ASP A 90 7.16 0.41 17.08
C ASP A 90 7.55 0.15 18.55
N GLY A 91 7.33 1.09 19.47
CA GLY A 91 7.72 0.99 20.87
C GLY A 91 9.23 1.03 21.14
N ARG A 92 10.06 1.25 20.11
CA ARG A 92 11.51 1.44 20.23
C ARG A 92 11.84 2.72 21.00
N LEU A 93 11.01 3.75 20.86
CA LEU A 93 11.01 4.93 21.72
C LEU A 93 9.99 4.73 22.84
N LYS A 94 10.45 4.30 24.01
CA LYS A 94 9.65 4.32 25.24
C LYS A 94 9.30 5.77 25.58
N GLN A 95 8.17 6.02 26.24
CA GLN A 95 7.81 7.35 26.74
C GLN A 95 8.95 7.92 27.58
N ALA A 96 9.80 8.75 26.97
CA ALA A 96 10.52 9.72 27.74
C ALA A 96 9.43 10.67 28.24
N LYS A 97 9.20 10.68 29.57
CA LYS A 97 8.66 11.88 30.22
C LYS A 97 9.65 12.99 29.90
N LEU A 98 9.46 13.64 28.76
CA LEU A 98 10.11 14.90 28.46
C LEU A 98 9.39 15.91 29.35
N SER A 99 9.81 15.98 30.61
CA SER A 99 9.52 17.12 31.47
C SER A 99 10.22 18.30 30.82
N ILE A 100 9.54 18.92 29.86
CA ILE A 100 9.92 20.24 29.37
C ILE A 100 9.52 21.18 30.51
N ALA A 101 10.44 21.34 31.46
CA ALA A 101 10.38 22.44 32.39
C ALA A 101 10.56 23.72 31.56
N ALA A 102 9.54 24.58 31.62
CA ALA A 102 9.57 25.94 31.09
C ALA A 102 10.43 26.83 31.99
#